data_AF-A0A3A4ZFA8-F1
#
_entry.id   AF-A0A3A4ZFA8-F1
#
_cell.length_a   1.000
_cell.length_b   1.000
_cell.length_c   1.000
_cell.angle_alpha   90.00
_cell.angle_beta   90.00
_cell.angle_gamma   90.00
#
_symmetry.space_group_name_H-M   'P 1'
#
loop_
_entity.id
_entity.type
_entity.pdbx_description
1 polymer ?
#
loop_
_entity_poly.entity_id
_entity_poly.type
_entity_poly.pdbx_seq_one_letter_code
_entity_poly.pdbx_strand_id
1 'polypeptide(L)'
;MNIPIINQISLTLALQLVYFTFYYKSAFWIAKLIGRRVCPVCFAVGSTWLTLLIIDSLNIFLINKNLIAILLAQSVVGVSYLIEEFIIVHNVKISDYILKFGIIIYGTFAVSLFAFVNYSLGLLLFSPIIIFGFYALTPNDHNKGLKGILSFIKLGKQRL
;
A
#
# COMPACT_ATOMS: atom_id res chain seq x y z
N MET A 1 14.78 23.57 -7.33
CA MET A 1 15.85 23.17 -8.28
C MET A 1 15.35 22.02 -9.13
N ASN A 2 15.53 22.04 -10.46
CA ASN A 2 15.00 20.98 -11.33
C ASN A 2 16.03 19.85 -11.44
N ILE A 3 15.75 18.70 -10.83
CA ILE A 3 16.62 17.53 -10.86
C ILE A 3 16.33 16.73 -12.14
N PRO A 4 17.35 16.24 -12.87
CA PRO A 4 17.12 15.40 -14.05
C PRO A 4 16.35 14.12 -13.68
N ILE A 5 15.50 13.65 -14.59
CA ILE A 5 14.54 12.56 -14.29
C ILE A 5 15.22 11.27 -13.83
N ILE A 6 16.40 10.95 -14.36
CA ILE A 6 17.20 9.79 -13.98
C ILE A 6 17.59 9.84 -12.49
N ASN A 7 17.93 11.03 -11.99
CA ASN A 7 18.27 11.21 -10.59
C ASN A 7 17.02 11.10 -9.71
N GLN A 8 15.85 11.54 -10.19
CA GLN A 8 14.58 11.36 -9.46
C GLN A 8 14.19 9.88 -9.36
N ILE A 9 14.35 9.11 -10.44
CA ILE A 9 14.14 7.66 -10.46
C ILE A 9 15.10 6.97 -9.48
N SER A 10 16.39 7.32 -9.55
CA SER A 10 17.42 6.76 -8.66
C SER A 10 17.13 7.06 -7.19
N LEU A 11 16.73 8.29 -6.88
CA LEU A 11 16.30 8.70 -5.54
C LEU A 11 15.08 7.90 -5.07
N THR A 12 14.09 7.70 -5.94
CA THR A 12 12.88 6.95 -5.62
C THR A 12 13.21 5.49 -5.30
N LEU A 13 14.05 4.85 -6.12
CA LEU A 13 14.50 3.47 -5.88
C LEU A 13 15.32 3.35 -4.60
N ALA A 14 16.22 4.30 -4.33
CA ALA A 14 16.99 4.34 -3.09
C ALA A 14 16.08 4.48 -1.87
N LEU A 15 15.10 5.39 -1.91
CA LEU A 15 14.11 5.56 -0.85
C LEU A 15 13.28 4.29 -0.64
N GLN A 16 12.81 3.65 -1.72
CA GLN A 16 12.07 2.39 -1.61
C GLN A 16 12.90 1.29 -0.93
N LEU A 17 14.19 1.16 -1.28
CA LEU A 17 15.08 0.19 -0.66
C LEU A 17 15.33 0.49 0.83
N VAL A 18 15.54 1.76 1.17
CA VAL A 18 15.73 2.19 2.56
C VAL A 18 14.46 1.92 3.39
N TYR A 19 13.29 2.34 2.90
CA TYR A 19 12.04 2.06 3.61
C TYR A 19 11.74 0.57 3.67
N PHE A 20 11.98 -0.19 2.60
CA PHE A 20 11.77 -1.63 2.60
C PHE A 20 12.64 -2.32 3.64
N THR A 21 13.95 -2.02 3.68
CA THR A 21 14.85 -2.61 4.69
C THR A 21 14.48 -2.19 6.11
N PHE A 22 14.07 -0.93 6.31
CA PHE A 22 13.58 -0.43 7.60
C PHE A 22 12.32 -1.15 8.08
N TYR A 23 11.29 -1.23 7.23
CA TYR A 23 10.02 -1.89 7.57
C TYR A 23 10.19 -3.40 7.68
N TYR A 24 11.06 -4.02 6.89
CA TYR A 24 11.32 -5.46 6.99
C TYR A 24 11.93 -5.82 8.36
N LYS A 25 12.89 -5.04 8.84
CA LYS A 25 13.49 -5.24 10.18
C LYS A 25 12.52 -4.88 11.31
N SER A 26 11.75 -3.81 11.14
CA SER A 26 10.88 -3.25 12.18
C SER A 26 9.45 -3.83 12.17
N ALA A 27 9.11 -4.68 11.20
CA ALA A 27 7.75 -5.19 10.99
C ALA A 27 7.16 -5.82 12.24
N PHE A 28 7.94 -6.64 12.96
CA PHE A 28 7.49 -7.28 14.19
C PHE A 28 7.18 -6.27 15.31
N TRP A 29 8.00 -5.22 15.44
CA TRP A 29 7.80 -4.19 16.44
C TRP A 29 6.58 -3.32 16.12
N ILE A 30 6.42 -2.93 14.86
CA ILE A 30 5.29 -2.14 14.39
C ILE A 30 3.98 -2.94 14.47
N ALA A 31 4.00 -4.23 14.13
CA ALA A 31 2.83 -5.10 14.25
C ALA A 31 2.38 -5.27 15.71
N LYS A 32 3.33 -5.23 16.67
CA LYS A 32 3.01 -5.23 18.10
C LYS A 32 2.34 -3.93 18.55
N LEU A 33 2.77 -2.78 18.00
CA LEU A 33 2.23 -1.47 18.36
C LEU A 33 0.83 -1.22 17.76
N ILE A 34 0.63 -1.61 16.50
CA ILE A 34 -0.66 -1.44 15.80
C ILE A 34 -1.66 -2.54 16.19
N GLY A 35 -1.17 -3.67 16.70
CA GLY A 35 -2.01 -4.84 16.97
C GLY A 35 -2.57 -5.47 15.70
N ARG A 36 -1.93 -5.24 14.54
CA ARG A 36 -2.30 -5.80 13.23
C ARG A 36 -1.06 -6.24 12.46
N ARG A 37 -1.19 -7.21 11.56
CA ARG A 37 -0.11 -7.59 10.64
C ARG A 37 0.13 -6.46 9.65
N VAL A 38 1.40 -6.13 9.45
CA VAL A 38 1.84 -4.99 8.63
C VAL A 38 2.48 -5.57 7.38
N CYS A 39 2.00 -5.16 6.20
CA CYS A 39 2.65 -5.47 4.92
C CYS A 39 3.88 -4.56 4.75
N PRO A 40 5.12 -5.06 4.89
CA PRO A 40 6.31 -4.20 4.87
C PRO A 40 6.49 -3.50 3.51
N VAL A 41 6.12 -4.20 2.42
CA VAL A 41 6.15 -3.65 1.05
C VAL A 41 5.18 -2.48 0.91
N CYS A 42 3.93 -2.65 1.39
CA CYS A 42 2.88 -1.64 1.27
C CYS A 42 3.25 -0.37 2.05
N PHE A 43 3.80 -0.53 3.26
CA PHE A 43 4.29 0.59 4.07
C PHE A 43 5.53 1.25 3.45
N ALA A 44 6.43 0.48 2.82
CA ALA A 44 7.60 1.03 2.15
C ALA A 44 7.21 1.88 0.94
N VAL A 45 6.35 1.36 0.05
CA VAL A 45 5.83 2.11 -1.11
C VAL A 45 5.03 3.32 -0.63
N GLY A 46 4.16 3.12 0.37
CA GLY A 46 3.38 4.15 1.06
C GLY A 46 4.22 5.34 1.52
N SER A 47 5.26 5.03 2.29
CA SER A 47 6.17 6.03 2.84
C SER A 47 7.01 6.71 1.76
N THR A 48 7.37 5.99 0.70
CA THR A 48 8.13 6.54 -0.42
C THR A 48 7.35 7.66 -1.11
N TRP A 49 6.12 7.39 -1.55
CA TRP A 49 5.35 8.42 -2.24
C TRP A 49 4.96 9.55 -1.30
N LEU A 50 4.65 9.26 -0.04
CA LEU A 50 4.37 10.29 0.97
C LEU A 50 5.56 11.24 1.12
N THR A 51 6.77 10.69 1.20
CA THR A 51 8.01 11.47 1.30
C THR A 51 8.24 12.33 0.07
N LEU A 52 8.00 11.79 -1.13
CA LEU A 52 8.10 12.56 -2.37
C LEU A 52 7.07 13.69 -2.43
N LEU A 53 5.83 13.48 -1.97
CA LEU A 53 4.84 14.55 -1.86
C LEU A 53 5.25 15.63 -0.86
N ILE A 54 5.83 15.24 0.28
CA ILE A 54 6.34 16.20 1.28
C ILE A 54 7.48 17.03 0.68
N ILE A 55 8.44 16.40 0.00
CA ILE A 55 9.55 17.09 -0.66
C ILE A 55 9.03 18.08 -1.73
N ASP A 56 8.05 17.66 -2.52
CA ASP A 56 7.44 18.49 -3.57
C ASP A 56 6.66 19.68 -2.97
N SER A 57 5.85 19.43 -1.93
CA SER A 57 5.06 20.48 -1.25
C SER A 57 5.93 21.51 -0.50
N LEU A 58 7.08 21.10 0.04
CA LEU A 58 8.06 22.00 0.65
C LEU A 58 8.89 22.77 -0.37
N ASN A 59 8.67 22.55 -1.69
CA ASN A 59 9.40 23.15 -2.80
C ASN A 59 10.93 22.94 -2.73
N ILE A 60 11.38 21.88 -2.05
CA ILE A 60 12.82 21.56 -1.97
C ILE A 60 13.31 21.13 -3.35
N PHE A 61 12.60 20.18 -3.96
CA PHE A 61 12.85 19.68 -5.32
C PHE A 61 11.53 19.57 -6.08
N LEU A 62 11.55 19.90 -7.38
CA LEU A 62 10.42 19.69 -8.28
C LEU A 62 10.35 18.20 -8.63
N ILE A 63 9.39 17.48 -8.05
CA ILE A 63 9.24 16.04 -8.29
C ILE A 63 8.27 15.82 -9.45
N ASN A 64 8.63 14.90 -10.36
CA ASN A 64 7.74 14.53 -11.45
C ASN A 64 6.49 13.83 -10.89
N LYS A 65 5.31 14.41 -11.14
CA LYS A 65 4.01 13.87 -10.70
C LYS A 65 3.76 12.45 -11.19
N ASN A 66 4.28 12.08 -12.36
CA ASN A 66 4.12 10.74 -12.92
C ASN A 66 4.86 9.67 -12.10
N LEU A 67 6.01 10.04 -11.50
CA LEU A 67 6.73 9.15 -10.59
C LEU A 67 5.88 8.83 -9.35
N ILE A 68 5.24 9.84 -8.77
CA ILE A 68 4.35 9.66 -7.62
C ILE A 68 3.11 8.85 -8.04
N ALA A 69 2.53 9.13 -9.21
CA ALA A 69 1.40 8.39 -9.75
C ALA A 69 1.69 6.88 -9.89
N ILE A 70 2.89 6.51 -10.35
CA ILE A 70 3.32 5.11 -10.44
C ILE A 70 3.36 4.45 -9.05
N LEU A 71 3.87 5.16 -8.03
CA LEU A 71 3.92 4.63 -6.66
C LEU A 71 2.52 4.51 -6.01
N LEU A 72 1.63 5.45 -6.30
CA LEU A 72 0.23 5.36 -5.90
C LEU A 72 -0.44 4.15 -6.56
N ALA A 73 -0.20 3.91 -7.86
CA ALA A 73 -0.70 2.72 -8.56
C ALA A 73 -0.17 1.42 -7.94
N GLN A 74 1.12 1.35 -7.58
CA GLN A 74 1.68 0.20 -6.85
C GLN A 74 0.97 -0.01 -5.51
N SER A 75 0.59 1.06 -4.81
CA SER A 75 -0.17 0.98 -3.56
C SER A 75 -1.59 0.42 -3.79
N VAL A 76 -2.27 0.80 -4.88
CA VAL A 76 -3.58 0.22 -5.26
C VAL A 76 -3.48 -1.29 -5.44
N VAL A 77 -2.47 -1.75 -6.18
CA VAL A 77 -2.24 -3.19 -6.39
C VAL A 77 -1.92 -3.88 -5.06
N GLY A 78 -1.09 -3.27 -4.21
CA GLY A 78 -0.80 -3.81 -2.87
C GLY A 78 -2.06 -3.97 -2.02
N VAL A 79 -2.94 -2.97 -2.02
CA VAL A 79 -4.21 -3.01 -1.27
C VAL A 79 -5.17 -4.06 -1.85
N SER A 80 -5.18 -4.29 -3.16
CA SER A 80 -6.05 -5.31 -3.75
C SER A 80 -5.68 -6.73 -3.32
N TYR A 81 -4.40 -7.00 -3.02
CA TYR A 81 -3.98 -8.28 -2.45
C TYR A 81 -4.43 -8.47 -1.00
N LEU A 82 -4.63 -7.39 -0.23
CA LEU A 82 -5.10 -7.48 1.16
C LEU A 82 -6.59 -7.84 1.28
N ILE A 83 -7.33 -7.85 0.16
CA ILE A 83 -8.78 -8.12 0.15
C ILE A 83 -9.10 -9.55 0.58
N GLU A 84 -8.26 -10.53 0.23
CA GLU A 84 -8.47 -11.92 0.65
C GLU A 84 -8.49 -12.02 2.17
N GLU A 85 -7.53 -11.37 2.82
CA GLU A 85 -7.43 -11.29 4.27
C GLU A 85 -8.62 -10.54 4.89
N PHE A 86 -9.03 -9.42 4.27
CA PHE A 86 -10.18 -8.63 4.73
C PHE A 86 -11.48 -9.43 4.73
N ILE A 87 -11.75 -10.19 3.67
CA ILE A 87 -12.96 -11.00 3.51
C ILE A 87 -13.00 -12.11 4.56
N ILE A 88 -11.87 -12.78 4.79
CA ILE A 88 -11.75 -13.83 5.82
C ILE A 88 -11.99 -13.27 7.23
N VAL A 89 -11.46 -12.09 7.55
CA VAL A 89 -11.60 -11.48 8.88
C VAL A 89 -13.00 -10.91 9.12
N HIS A 90 -13.61 -10.26 8.12
CA HIS A 90 -14.88 -9.54 8.28
C HIS A 90 -16.11 -10.33 7.81
N ASN A 91 -15.91 -11.57 7.33
CA ASN A 91 -16.97 -12.47 6.85
C ASN A 91 -17.90 -11.81 5.82
N VAL A 92 -17.28 -11.12 4.87
CA VAL A 92 -17.99 -10.37 3.81
C VAL A 92 -18.52 -11.35 2.77
N LYS A 93 -19.80 -11.24 2.41
CA LYS A 93 -20.49 -12.14 1.45
C LYS A 93 -20.31 -11.74 -0.02
N ILE A 94 -19.55 -10.67 -0.29
CA ILE A 94 -19.30 -10.17 -1.65
C ILE A 94 -18.20 -11.03 -2.27
N SER A 95 -18.30 -11.28 -3.57
CA SER A 95 -17.26 -12.00 -4.32
C SER A 95 -15.91 -11.27 -4.26
N ASP A 96 -14.85 -11.98 -3.89
CA ASP A 96 -13.47 -11.50 -3.84
C ASP A 96 -13.05 -10.80 -5.13
N TYR A 97 -13.50 -11.31 -6.27
CA TYR A 97 -13.19 -10.75 -7.59
C TYR A 97 -13.79 -9.36 -7.76
N ILE A 98 -15.05 -9.15 -7.36
CA ILE A 98 -15.73 -7.87 -7.49
C ILE A 98 -15.03 -6.81 -6.64
N LEU A 99 -14.63 -7.18 -5.43
CA LEU A 99 -13.96 -6.28 -4.50
C LEU A 99 -12.53 -5.94 -4.98
N LYS A 100 -11.78 -6.94 -5.48
CA LYS A 100 -10.45 -6.76 -6.09
C LYS A 100 -10.47 -5.87 -7.32
N PHE A 101 -11.31 -6.21 -8.29
CA PHE A 101 -11.43 -5.41 -9.51
C PHE A 101 -12.00 -4.02 -9.21
N GLY A 102 -12.95 -3.90 -8.27
CA GLY A 102 -13.49 -2.62 -7.85
C GLY A 102 -12.41 -1.68 -7.31
N ILE A 103 -11.52 -2.18 -6.44
CA ILE A 103 -10.40 -1.39 -5.90
C ILE A 103 -9.39 -1.03 -6.98
N ILE A 104 -9.08 -1.94 -7.90
CA ILE A 104 -8.17 -1.67 -9.02
C ILE A 104 -8.74 -0.59 -9.94
N ILE A 105 -10.01 -0.69 -10.33
CA ILE A 105 -10.67 0.27 -11.22
C ILE A 105 -10.77 1.63 -10.54
N TYR A 106 -11.26 1.67 -9.31
CA TYR A 106 -11.38 2.90 -8.52
C TYR A 106 -10.02 3.55 -8.28
N GLY A 107 -9.01 2.77 -7.91
CA GLY A 107 -7.66 3.28 -7.69
C GLY A 107 -6.98 3.76 -8.96
N THR A 108 -7.15 3.07 -10.08
CA THR A 108 -6.65 3.53 -11.38
C THR A 108 -7.30 4.86 -11.77
N PHE A 109 -8.60 5.01 -11.54
CA PHE A 109 -9.30 6.28 -11.76
C PHE A 109 -8.74 7.42 -10.88
N ALA A 110 -8.59 7.20 -9.57
CA ALA A 110 -8.04 8.20 -8.65
C ALA A 110 -6.60 8.62 -9.03
N VAL A 111 -5.75 7.64 -9.38
CA VAL A 111 -4.37 7.89 -9.84
C VAL A 111 -4.34 8.63 -11.17
N SER A 112 -5.25 8.33 -12.08
CA SER A 112 -5.33 9.01 -13.38
C SER A 112 -5.76 10.47 -13.22
N LEU A 113 -6.73 10.75 -12.34
CA LEU A 113 -7.10 12.12 -11.97
C LEU A 113 -5.93 12.87 -11.33
N PHE A 114 -5.18 12.21 -10.44
CA PHE A 114 -3.98 12.76 -9.82
C PHE A 114 -2.93 13.15 -10.88
N ALA A 115 -2.68 12.27 -11.84
CA ALA A 115 -1.62 12.44 -12.84
C ALA A 115 -1.96 13.50 -13.91
N PHE A 116 -3.21 13.49 -14.40
CA PHE A 116 -3.57 14.24 -15.63
C PHE A 116 -4.50 15.43 -15.40
N VAL A 117 -5.33 15.42 -14.36
CA VAL A 117 -6.42 16.40 -14.21
C VAL A 117 -6.13 17.38 -13.07
N ASN A 118 -6.14 16.88 -11.83
CA ASN A 118 -5.95 17.71 -10.66
C ASN A 118 -5.32 16.89 -9.53
N TYR A 119 -4.15 17.34 -9.10
CA TYR A 119 -3.34 16.72 -8.06
C TYR A 119 -4.12 16.57 -6.74
N SER A 120 -4.76 17.64 -6.27
CA SER A 120 -5.46 17.65 -4.98
C SER A 120 -6.71 16.77 -5.01
N LEU A 121 -7.47 16.81 -6.11
CA LEU A 121 -8.66 15.97 -6.26
C LEU A 121 -8.30 14.48 -6.35
N GLY A 122 -7.22 14.15 -7.08
CA GLY A 122 -6.72 12.79 -7.16
C GLY A 122 -6.28 12.23 -5.81
N LEU A 123 -5.55 13.02 -5.00
CA LEU A 123 -5.19 12.62 -3.63
C LEU A 123 -6.40 12.46 -2.71
N LEU A 124 -7.38 13.37 -2.82
CA LEU A 124 -8.62 13.28 -2.05
C LEU A 124 -9.37 11.97 -2.36
N LEU A 125 -9.50 11.63 -3.65
CA LEU A 125 -10.13 10.37 -4.10
C LEU A 125 -9.28 9.14 -3.81
N PHE A 126 -7.98 9.30 -3.57
CA PHE A 126 -7.11 8.21 -3.15
C PHE A 126 -7.24 7.89 -1.65
N SER A 127 -7.72 8.84 -0.83
CA SER A 127 -7.87 8.66 0.62
C SER A 127 -8.71 7.43 1.02
N PRO A 128 -9.87 7.13 0.39
CA PRO A 128 -10.63 5.91 0.68
C PRO A 128 -9.83 4.61 0.49
N ILE A 129 -8.90 4.57 -0.46
CA ILE A 129 -8.05 3.39 -0.73
C ILE A 129 -7.05 3.20 0.42
N ILE A 130 -6.48 4.31 0.93
CA ILE A 130 -5.59 4.27 2.09
C ILE A 130 -6.35 3.77 3.31
N ILE A 131 -7.52 4.34 3.58
CA ILE A 131 -8.38 3.95 4.70
C ILE A 131 -8.71 2.46 4.60
N PHE A 132 -9.17 2.02 3.42
CA PHE A 132 -9.46 0.61 3.18
C PHE A 132 -8.24 -0.28 3.41
N GLY A 133 -7.06 0.12 2.91
CA GLY A 133 -5.81 -0.60 3.13
C GLY A 133 -5.49 -0.79 4.62
N PHE A 134 -5.69 0.22 5.46
CA PHE A 134 -5.52 0.10 6.92
C PHE A 134 -6.57 -0.81 7.57
N TYR A 135 -7.83 -0.78 7.10
CA TYR A 135 -8.89 -1.67 7.58
C TYR A 135 -8.69 -3.12 7.16
N ALA A 136 -8.04 -3.37 6.02
CA ALA A 136 -7.73 -4.70 5.52
C ALA A 136 -6.62 -5.42 6.30
N LEU A 137 -5.82 -4.70 7.10
CA LEU A 137 -4.77 -5.30 7.92
C LEU A 137 -5.38 -6.23 8.99
N THR A 138 -4.95 -7.49 9.00
CA THR A 138 -5.43 -8.53 9.92
C THR A 138 -5.05 -8.24 11.37
N PRO A 139 -5.97 -8.38 12.35
CA PRO A 139 -5.63 -8.22 13.76
C PRO A 139 -4.65 -9.29 14.25
N ASN A 140 -3.69 -8.87 15.07
CA ASN A 140 -2.67 -9.71 15.69
C ASN A 140 -3.22 -10.34 16.98
N ASP A 141 -4.33 -11.08 16.89
CA ASP A 141 -4.90 -11.79 18.03
C ASP A 141 -4.12 -13.09 18.27
N HIS A 142 -3.20 -13.05 19.23
CA HIS A 142 -2.47 -14.23 19.72
C HIS A 142 -3.40 -15.35 20.24
N ASN A 143 -4.67 -15.06 20.55
CA ASN A 143 -5.61 -16.01 21.18
C ASN A 143 -6.63 -16.66 20.23
N LYS A 144 -6.71 -16.24 18.96
CA LYS A 144 -7.52 -16.90 17.92
C LYS A 144 -6.67 -17.61 16.84
N GLY A 145 -5.35 -17.46 16.95
CA GLY A 145 -4.36 -17.93 15.98
C GLY A 145 -4.32 -19.43 15.76
N LEU A 146 -4.76 -20.28 16.70
CA LEU A 146 -4.64 -21.73 16.51
C LEU A 146 -5.55 -22.26 15.38
N LYS A 147 -6.76 -21.70 15.19
CA LYS A 147 -7.64 -22.10 14.07
C LYS A 147 -7.22 -21.48 12.73
N GLY A 148 -6.67 -20.26 12.72
CA GLY A 148 -6.20 -19.59 11.50
C GLY A 148 -4.82 -20.04 11.01
N ILE A 149 -3.92 -20.44 11.91
CA ILE A 149 -2.61 -21.04 11.56
C ILE A 149 -2.82 -22.43 10.96
N LEU A 150 -3.79 -23.21 11.47
CA LEU A 150 -4.17 -24.49 10.88
C LEU A 150 -4.76 -24.33 9.47
N SER A 151 -5.48 -23.24 9.15
CA SER A 151 -5.93 -22.98 7.77
C SER A 151 -4.81 -22.48 6.85
N PHE A 152 -3.87 -21.67 7.36
CA PHE A 152 -2.69 -21.22 6.60
C PHE A 152 -1.72 -22.38 6.27
N ILE A 153 -1.48 -23.31 7.21
CA ILE A 153 -0.65 -24.50 6.94
C ILE A 153 -1.34 -25.42 5.91
N LYS A 154 -2.68 -25.51 5.95
CA LYS A 154 -3.44 -26.32 4.98
C LYS A 154 -3.47 -25.71 3.58
N LEU A 155 -3.46 -24.39 3.46
CA LEU A 155 -3.39 -23.68 2.17
C LEU A 155 -1.96 -23.61 1.60
N GLY A 156 -0.93 -23.49 2.44
CA GLY A 156 0.47 -23.56 2.01
C GLY A 156 0.88 -24.92 1.45
N LYS A 157 0.19 -26.00 1.85
CA LYS A 157 0.44 -27.36 1.35
C LYS A 157 -0.33 -27.71 0.06
N GLN A 158 -1.23 -26.83 -0.41
CA GLN A 158 -1.94 -27.01 -1.70
C GLN A 158 -1.36 -26.18 -2.84
N ARG A 159 -0.33 -25.36 -2.57
CA ARG A 159 0.38 -24.56 -3.59
C ARG A 159 1.87 -24.90 -3.67
N LEU A 160 2.22 -26.16 -3.43
CA LEU A 160 3.49 -26.80 -3.81
C LEU A 160 3.17 -28.18 -4.41
#